data_AF-A0A7S1IGE0-F1
#
_entry.id   AF-A0A7S1IGE0-F1
#
_cell.length_a   1.000
_cell.length_b   1.000
_cell.length_c   1.000
_cell.angle_alpha   90.00
_cell.angle_beta   90.00
_cell.angle_gamma   90.00
#
_symmetry.space_group_name_H-M   'P 1'
#
loop_
_entity.id
_entity.type
_entity.pdbx_description
1 polymer ?
#
loop_
_entity_poly.entity_id
_entity_poly.type
_entity_poly.pdbx_seq_one_letter_code
_entity_poly.pdbx_strand_id
1 'polypeptide(L)'
;ATPPSCPNRATDPGIQRQGCGALWWLALTPLSQGRIGQEGGVAHIVRAMTNHPSDAAIQMHGCGALGKLALHASHQQQLAAEGAIAVVVAAMRRHPSNSE
;
A
#
# COMPACT_ATOMS: atom_id res chain seq x y z
N ALA A 1 -5.26 26.33 -29.64
CA ALA A 1 -4.07 25.90 -28.88
C ALA A 1 -4.53 25.46 -27.50
N THR A 2 -4.86 24.18 -27.33
CA THR A 2 -5.16 23.57 -26.04
C THR A 2 -3.85 23.22 -25.34
N PRO A 3 -3.67 23.50 -24.03
CA PRO A 3 -2.44 23.16 -23.34
C PRO A 3 -2.26 21.63 -23.31
N PRO A 4 -1.02 21.12 -23.39
CA PRO A 4 -0.76 19.70 -23.25
C PRO A 4 -1.17 19.27 -21.83
N SER A 5 -2.19 18.44 -21.74
CA SER A 5 -2.59 17.78 -20.50
C SER A 5 -1.38 17.02 -19.95
N CYS A 6 -0.81 17.52 -18.85
CA CYS A 6 0.28 16.87 -18.15
C CYS A 6 -0.06 15.39 -17.90
N PRO A 7 0.83 14.44 -18.22
CA PRO A 7 0.60 13.04 -17.88
C PRO A 7 0.48 12.93 -16.37
N ASN A 8 -0.58 12.25 -15.96
CA ASN A 8 -1.02 12.03 -14.60
C ASN A 8 0.14 11.65 -13.65
N ARG A 9 0.65 12.63 -12.88
CA ARG A 9 1.72 12.44 -11.88
C ARG A 9 1.36 11.46 -10.75
N ALA A 10 0.09 11.08 -10.61
CA ALA A 10 -0.37 10.12 -9.59
C ALA A 10 0.00 8.65 -9.88
N THR A 11 0.48 8.36 -11.08
CA THR A 11 0.80 7.01 -11.58
C THR A 11 2.29 6.75 -11.77
N ASP A 12 3.15 7.69 -11.39
CA ASP A 12 4.60 7.52 -11.50
C ASP A 12 5.07 6.39 -10.55
N PRO A 13 5.68 5.31 -11.06
CA PRO A 13 6.13 4.19 -10.24
C PRO A 13 7.14 4.58 -9.17
N GLY A 14 7.95 5.61 -9.40
CA GLY A 14 8.92 6.13 -8.43
C GLY A 14 8.24 6.82 -7.26
N ILE A 15 7.22 7.64 -7.53
CA ILE A 15 6.41 8.32 -6.49
C ILE A 15 5.60 7.30 -5.68
N GLN A 16 5.03 6.28 -6.32
CA GLN A 16 4.32 5.20 -5.64
C GLN A 16 5.26 4.36 -4.76
N ARG A 17 6.48 4.06 -5.24
CA ARG A 17 7.48 3.33 -4.45
C ARG A 17 7.92 4.11 -3.22
N GLN A 18 8.20 5.41 -3.36
CA GLN A 18 8.54 6.28 -2.23
C GLN A 18 7.35 6.47 -1.29
N GLY A 19 6.13 6.62 -1.82
CA GLY A 19 4.89 6.74 -1.04
C GLY A 19 4.60 5.49 -0.22
N CYS A 20 4.70 4.30 -0.82
CA CYS A 20 4.56 3.02 -0.11
C CYS A 20 5.67 2.82 0.93
N GLY A 21 6.91 3.21 0.62
CA GLY A 21 8.02 3.17 1.59
C GLY A 21 7.79 4.10 2.78
N ALA A 22 7.31 5.33 2.53
CA ALA A 22 6.97 6.29 3.57
C ALA A 22 5.78 5.81 4.41
N LEU A 23 4.73 5.25 3.79
CA LEU A 23 3.59 4.67 4.49
C LEU A 23 4.00 3.45 5.32
N TRP A 24 4.93 2.62 4.84
CA TRP A 24 5.50 1.53 5.62
C TRP A 24 6.27 2.05 6.83
N TRP A 25 7.15 3.02 6.63
CA TRP A 25 7.93 3.62 7.70
C TRP A 25 7.05 4.31 8.75
N LEU A 26 5.99 4.99 8.31
CA LEU A 26 4.98 5.57 9.20
C LEU A 26 4.18 4.48 9.91
N ALA A 27 3.81 3.38 9.24
CA ALA A 27 3.11 2.26 9.86
C ALA A 27 3.93 1.52 10.94
N LEU A 28 5.23 1.79 11.08
CA LEU A 28 6.06 1.28 12.18
C LEU A 28 5.85 2.05 13.51
N THR A 29 5.22 3.22 13.47
CA THR A 29 4.99 4.05 14.67
C THR A 29 3.51 4.01 15.08
N PRO A 30 3.15 3.62 16.33
CA PRO A 30 1.76 3.49 16.78
C PRO A 30 0.93 4.77 16.65
N LEU A 31 1.55 5.94 16.86
CA LEU A 31 0.90 7.25 16.71
C LEU A 31 0.47 7.52 15.26
N SER A 32 1.24 7.03 14.30
CA SER A 32 0.99 7.20 12.88
C SER A 32 -0.03 6.18 12.35
N GLN A 33 -0.10 4.99 12.95
CA GLN A 33 -1.04 3.94 12.53
C GLN A 33 -2.50 4.37 12.66
N GLY A 34 -2.87 5.05 13.75
CA GLY A 34 -4.23 5.59 13.92
C GLY A 34 -4.57 6.65 12.87
N ARG A 35 -3.60 7.51 12.51
CA ARG A 35 -3.77 8.52 11.47
C ARG A 35 -3.87 7.92 10.07
N ILE A 36 -3.10 6.87 9.78
CA ILE A 36 -3.17 6.13 8.52
C ILE A 36 -4.56 5.52 8.34
N GLY A 37 -5.16 4.95 9.39
CA GLY A 37 -6.53 4.46 9.34
C GLY A 37 -7.54 5.56 9.01
N GLN A 38 -7.47 6.69 9.73
CA GLN A 38 -8.39 7.82 9.57
C GLN A 38 -8.27 8.55 8.23
N GLU A 39 -7.07 8.65 7.66
CA GLU A 39 -6.84 9.28 6.36
C GLU A 39 -7.11 8.32 5.17
N GLY A 40 -7.68 7.13 5.42
CA GLY A 40 -7.99 6.16 4.36
C GLY A 40 -6.74 5.48 3.78
N GLY A 41 -5.63 5.45 4.52
CA GLY A 41 -4.35 4.91 4.08
C GLY A 41 -4.41 3.43 3.70
N VAL A 42 -5.32 2.64 4.28
CA VAL A 42 -5.55 1.23 3.87
C VAL A 42 -5.94 1.16 2.39
N ALA A 43 -6.90 1.97 1.95
CA ALA A 43 -7.35 2.00 0.56
C ALA A 43 -6.22 2.43 -0.38
N HIS A 44 -5.38 3.38 0.04
CA HIS A 44 -4.22 3.81 -0.72
C HIS A 44 -3.15 2.72 -0.86
N ILE A 45 -2.87 1.97 0.20
CA ILE A 45 -1.92 0.85 0.18
C ILE A 45 -2.42 -0.27 -0.73
N VAL A 46 -3.69 -0.66 -0.58
CA VAL A 46 -4.34 -1.67 -1.43
C VAL A 46 -4.26 -1.24 -2.89
N ARG A 47 -4.66 0.00 -3.21
CA ARG A 47 -4.62 0.52 -4.58
C ARG A 47 -3.20 0.55 -5.16
N ALA A 48 -2.20 0.93 -4.38
CA ALA A 48 -0.81 0.94 -4.82
C ALA A 48 -0.32 -0.47 -5.16
N MET A 49 -0.59 -1.45 -4.28
CA MET A 49 -0.25 -2.85 -4.54
C MET A 49 -1.00 -3.43 -5.75
N THR A 50 -2.26 -3.06 -5.96
CA THR A 50 -3.04 -3.48 -7.13
C THR A 50 -2.52 -2.86 -8.43
N ASN A 51 -2.10 -1.58 -8.41
CA ASN A 51 -1.61 -0.88 -9.59
C ASN A 51 -0.18 -1.29 -9.97
N HIS A 52 0.62 -1.74 -9.00
CA HIS A 52 2.03 -2.10 -9.20
C HIS A 52 2.31 -3.55 -8.78
N PRO A 53 1.64 -4.55 -9.37
CA PRO A 53 1.77 -5.95 -8.96
C PRO A 53 3.17 -6.52 -9.21
N SER A 54 3.90 -5.96 -10.18
CA SER A 54 5.25 -6.41 -10.56
C SER A 54 6.37 -5.74 -9.75
N ASP A 55 6.09 -4.68 -9.00
CA ASP A 55 7.11 -3.97 -8.21
C ASP A 55 7.25 -4.63 -6.84
N ALA A 56 8.30 -5.45 -6.68
CA ALA A 56 8.55 -6.20 -5.45
C ALA A 56 8.67 -5.29 -4.21
N ALA A 57 9.23 -4.08 -4.35
CA ALA A 57 9.36 -3.16 -3.23
C ALA A 57 7.99 -2.62 -2.78
N ILE A 58 7.10 -2.29 -3.72
CA ILE A 58 5.73 -1.87 -3.40
C ILE A 58 4.95 -3.01 -2.73
N GLN A 59 5.09 -4.25 -3.23
CA GLN A 59 4.44 -5.41 -2.63
C GLN A 59 4.96 -5.69 -1.21
N MET A 60 6.27 -5.65 -1.01
CA MET A 60 6.90 -5.85 0.30
C MET A 60 6.45 -4.79 1.32
N HIS A 61 6.57 -3.50 0.97
CA HIS A 61 6.17 -2.40 1.85
C HIS A 61 4.66 -2.43 2.14
N GLY A 62 3.84 -2.72 1.12
CA GLY A 62 2.40 -2.82 1.25
C GLY A 62 1.99 -3.97 2.18
N CYS A 63 2.53 -5.17 1.99
CA CYS A 63 2.31 -6.30 2.89
C CYS A 63 2.74 -5.98 4.32
N GLY A 64 3.91 -5.34 4.50
CA GLY A 64 4.40 -4.92 5.81
C GLY A 64 3.47 -3.92 6.50
N ALA A 65 3.01 -2.90 5.78
CA ALA A 65 2.09 -1.89 6.30
C ALA A 65 0.72 -2.50 6.67
N LEU A 66 0.13 -3.32 5.78
CA LEU A 66 -1.13 -4.01 6.05
C LEU A 66 -1.02 -4.95 7.26
N GLY A 67 0.09 -5.69 7.37
CA GLY A 67 0.36 -6.56 8.51
C GLY A 67 0.45 -5.80 9.84
N LYS A 68 1.05 -4.60 9.85
CA LYS A 68 1.09 -3.73 11.05
C LYS A 68 -0.28 -3.15 11.37
N LEU A 69 -1.03 -2.71 10.38
CA LEU A 69 -2.39 -2.18 10.59
C LEU A 69 -3.35 -3.26 11.10
N ALA A 70 -3.18 -4.52 10.68
CA ALA A 70 -3.98 -5.65 11.13
C ALA A 70 -3.85 -5.96 12.63
N LEU A 71 -2.77 -5.52 13.30
CA LEU A 71 -2.59 -5.68 14.74
C LEU A 71 -3.57 -4.85 15.56
N HIS A 72 -4.17 -3.81 14.97
CA HIS A 72 -5.16 -2.96 15.63
C HIS A 72 -6.57 -3.33 15.18
N ALA A 73 -7.41 -3.77 16.13
CA ALA A 73 -8.79 -4.19 15.88
C ALA A 73 -9.63 -3.12 15.15
N SER A 74 -9.34 -1.84 15.38
CA SER A 74 -9.99 -0.71 14.71
C SER A 74 -9.79 -0.68 13.18
N HIS A 75 -8.71 -1.27 12.67
CA HIS A 75 -8.40 -1.29 11.24
C HIS A 75 -8.76 -2.62 10.57
N GLN A 76 -9.09 -3.66 11.33
CA GLN A 76 -9.40 -4.99 10.78
C GLN A 76 -10.66 -4.98 9.90
N GLN A 77 -11.71 -4.26 10.31
CA GLN A 77 -12.91 -4.11 9.48
C GLN A 77 -12.62 -3.37 8.16
N GLN A 78 -11.80 -2.32 8.22
CA GLN A 78 -11.40 -1.56 7.04
C GLN A 78 -10.53 -2.39 6.09
N LEU A 79 -9.59 -3.19 6.63
CA LEU A 79 -8.78 -4.12 5.85
C LEU A 79 -9.63 -5.17 5.11
N ALA A 80 -10.65 -5.70 5.79
CA ALA A 80 -11.59 -6.64 5.17
C ALA A 80 -12.43 -5.97 4.08
N ALA A 81 -12.95 -4.77 4.34
CA ALA A 81 -13.76 -4.01 3.38
C ALA A 81 -12.98 -3.61 2.12
N GLU A 82 -11.71 -3.23 2.27
CA GLU A 82 -10.84 -2.83 1.15
C GLU A 82 -10.24 -4.02 0.39
N GLY A 83 -10.57 -5.26 0.77
CA GLY A 83 -10.09 -6.46 0.06
C GLY A 83 -8.58 -6.71 0.23
N ALA A 84 -7.97 -6.21 1.32
CA ALA A 84 -6.54 -6.32 1.57
C ALA A 84 -6.03 -7.78 1.52
N ILE A 85 -6.85 -8.74 1.95
CA ILE A 85 -6.52 -10.17 1.93
C ILE A 85 -6.25 -10.65 0.49
N ALA A 86 -7.12 -10.29 -0.46
CA ALA A 86 -6.98 -10.71 -1.85
C ALA A 86 -5.71 -10.14 -2.47
N VAL A 87 -5.38 -8.89 -2.14
CA VAL A 87 -4.18 -8.21 -2.63
C VAL A 87 -2.91 -8.83 -2.06
N VAL A 88 -2.88 -9.16 -0.77
CA VAL A 88 -1.73 -9.85 -0.14
C VAL A 88 -1.54 -11.24 -0.75
N VAL A 89 -2.61 -12.01 -0.95
CA VAL A 89 -2.53 -13.33 -1.59
C VAL A 89 -2.04 -13.23 -3.03
N ALA A 90 -2.51 -12.24 -3.78
CA ALA A 90 -2.03 -11.98 -5.13
C ALA A 90 -0.52 -11.63 -5.14
N ALA A 91 -0.08 -10.80 -4.20
CA ALA A 91 1.33 -10.45 -4.02
C ALA A 91 2.19 -11.69 -3.74
N MET A 92 1.76 -12.56 -2.82
CA MET A 92 2.46 -13.80 -2.48
C MET A 92 2.59 -14.77 -3.66
N ARG A 93 1.54 -14.90 -4.48
CA ARG A 93 1.56 -15.75 -5.69
C ARG A 93 2.50 -15.19 -6.76
N ARG A 94 2.61 -13.87 -6.83
CA ARG A 94 3.40 -13.15 -7.84
C ARG A 94 4.88 -13.11 -7.48
N HIS A 95 5.19 -13.00 -6.18
CA HIS A 95 6.54 -12.95 -5.62
C HIS A 95 6.76 -14.11 -4.65
N PRO A 96 6.83 -15.37 -5.15
CA PRO A 96 7.01 -16.56 -4.30
C PRO A 96 8.37 -16.59 -3.61
N SER A 97 9.34 -15.80 -4.09
CA SER A 97 10.70 -15.70 -3.57
C SER A 97 10.86 -14.37 -2.83
N ASN A 98 10.32 -14.26 -1.62
CA ASN A 98 10.70 -13.17 -0.70
C ASN A 98 11.71 -13.69 0.33
N SER A 99 12.76 -14.33 -0.18
CA SER A 99 13.90 -14.83 0.58
C SER A 99 15.13 -14.04 0.14
N GLU A 100 15.29 -12.82 0.66
CA GLU A 100 16.58 -12.16 0.92
C GLU A 100 16.48 -11.31 2.18
#